data_AF-A0AAI9FVW4-F1
#
_entry.id   AF-A0AAI9FVW4-F1
#
_cell.length_a   1.000
_cell.length_b   1.000
_cell.length_c   1.000
_cell.angle_alpha   90.00
_cell.angle_beta   90.00
_cell.angle_gamma   90.00
#
_symmetry.space_group_name_H-M   'P 1'
#
loop_
_entity.id
_entity.type
_entity.pdbx_description
1 polymer ?
#
loop_
_entity_poly.entity_id
_entity_poly.type
_entity_poly.pdbx_seq_one_letter_code
_entity_poly.pdbx_strand_id
1 'polypeptide(L)'
;MKKVFVSIVLIGLALFALAGLVLKFMDFRMGPLPPAPPKPRIIEPDTGHDITDAPPEMHLKIGIANYSDEGLGTVFINDAWGGAMRARASSNGRTCCVTLPRLWHPGLKVTVAYRTSSMFLKDPQSYVEKDVLVAPYEPFLDGFIYFFYFPGDQVRVVATPYSPGYPGFAYDIDFGDGHGDPAKIKRFLEATAGQEAE
;
A
#
# COMPACT_ATOMS: atom_id res chain seq x y z
N MET A 1 48.22 -58.97 14.82
CA MET A 1 47.60 -57.76 14.23
C MET A 1 46.06 -57.81 14.20
N LYS A 2 45.41 -58.88 13.74
CA LYS A 2 43.92 -58.98 13.69
C LYS A 2 43.20 -58.78 15.03
N LYS A 3 43.68 -59.38 16.14
CA LYS A 3 43.03 -59.26 17.46
C LYS A 3 43.02 -57.83 18.02
N VAL A 4 44.11 -57.08 17.81
CA VAL A 4 44.22 -55.68 18.26
C VAL A 4 43.26 -54.78 17.48
N PHE A 5 43.13 -54.99 16.17
CA PHE A 5 42.20 -54.26 15.32
C PHE A 5 40.73 -54.48 15.73
N VAL A 6 40.36 -55.73 16.07
CA VAL A 6 39.01 -56.08 16.54
C VAL A 6 38.70 -55.40 17.88
N SER A 7 39.65 -55.36 18.83
CA SER A 7 39.45 -54.66 20.09
C SER A 7 39.25 -53.15 19.91
N ILE A 8 40.01 -52.50 19.03
CA ILE A 8 39.85 -51.06 18.76
C ILE A 8 38.47 -50.76 18.17
N VAL A 9 37.98 -51.59 17.24
CA VAL A 9 36.64 -51.43 16.65
C VAL A 9 35.54 -51.62 17.68
N LEU A 10 35.66 -52.63 18.56
CA LEU A 10 34.68 -52.88 19.62
C LEU A 10 34.64 -51.76 20.66
N ILE A 11 35.79 -51.21 21.03
CA ILE A 11 35.88 -50.05 21.95
C ILE A 11 35.26 -48.81 21.28
N GLY A 12 35.54 -48.58 20.00
CA GLY A 12 34.94 -47.49 19.24
C GLY A 12 33.41 -47.61 19.18
N LEU A 13 32.88 -48.79 18.86
CA LEU A 13 31.43 -49.04 18.85
C LEU A 13 30.79 -48.85 20.22
N ALA A 14 31.44 -49.31 21.30
CA ALA A 14 30.96 -49.11 22.66
C ALA A 14 30.91 -47.63 23.05
N LEU A 15 31.93 -46.84 22.68
CA LEU A 15 31.97 -45.39 22.91
C LEU A 15 30.88 -44.66 22.10
N PHE A 16 30.66 -45.04 20.84
CA PHE A 16 29.58 -44.49 20.02
C PHE A 16 28.20 -44.82 20.58
N ALA A 17 27.99 -46.04 21.06
CA ALA A 17 26.74 -46.44 21.72
C ALA A 17 26.51 -45.66 23.02
N LEU A 18 27.58 -45.42 23.80
CA LEU A 18 27.50 -44.59 25.00
C LEU A 18 27.15 -43.14 24.67
N ALA A 19 27.76 -42.56 23.63
CA ALA A 19 27.45 -41.21 23.17
C ALA A 19 26.00 -41.09 22.67
N GLY A 20 25.52 -42.08 21.92
CA GLY A 20 24.12 -42.16 21.49
C GLY A 20 23.14 -42.29 22.66
N LEU A 21 23.50 -43.03 23.71
CA LEU A 21 22.71 -43.14 24.94
C LEU A 21 22.69 -41.82 25.73
N VAL A 22 23.83 -41.13 25.83
CA VAL A 22 23.92 -39.81 26.46
C VAL A 22 23.08 -38.79 25.69
N LEU A 23 23.14 -38.76 24.37
CA LEU A 23 22.29 -37.88 23.54
C LEU A 23 20.80 -38.22 23.68
N LYS A 24 20.44 -39.49 23.90
CA LYS A 24 19.06 -39.93 24.14
C LYS A 24 18.54 -39.58 25.54
N PHE A 25 19.42 -39.50 26.54
CA PHE A 25 19.09 -39.08 27.91
C PHE A 25 19.24 -37.58 28.15
N MET A 26 19.99 -36.89 27.29
CA MET A 26 19.93 -35.44 27.16
C MET A 26 18.63 -35.10 26.43
N ASP A 27 17.54 -35.11 27.20
CA ASP A 27 16.35 -34.34 26.91
C ASP A 27 16.78 -32.86 26.81
N PHE A 28 17.34 -32.46 25.65
CA PHE A 28 17.31 -31.07 25.21
C PHE A 28 15.85 -30.74 24.98
N ARG A 29 15.13 -30.55 26.08
CA ARG A 29 13.96 -29.68 26.12
C ARG A 29 14.53 -28.31 25.78
N MET A 30 14.65 -28.04 24.48
CA MET A 30 14.52 -26.66 24.01
C MET A 30 13.24 -26.20 24.67
N GLY A 31 13.37 -25.39 25.73
CA GLY A 31 12.22 -24.80 26.38
C GLY A 31 11.37 -24.09 25.33
N PRO A 32 10.10 -23.78 25.63
CA PRO A 32 9.30 -22.98 24.72
C PRO A 32 10.13 -21.78 24.25
N LEU A 33 10.14 -21.55 22.93
CA LEU A 33 10.82 -20.38 22.38
C LEU A 33 10.39 -19.17 23.22
N PRO A 34 11.31 -18.30 23.69
CA PRO A 34 10.90 -17.10 24.41
C PRO A 34 9.80 -16.40 23.59
N PRO A 35 8.73 -15.93 24.25
CA PRO A 35 7.62 -15.32 23.54
C PRO A 35 8.18 -14.24 22.62
N ALA A 36 7.73 -14.24 21.36
CA ALA A 36 8.12 -13.22 20.42
C ALA A 36 7.84 -11.84 21.06
N PRO A 37 8.70 -10.83 20.83
CA PRO A 37 8.40 -9.49 21.28
C PRO A 37 6.99 -9.09 20.83
N PRO A 38 6.22 -8.42 21.69
CA PRO A 38 4.86 -8.02 21.34
C PRO A 38 4.90 -7.22 20.05
N LYS A 39 4.04 -7.58 19.08
CA LYS A 39 3.91 -6.82 17.84
C LYS A 39 3.66 -5.35 18.18
N PRO A 40 4.28 -4.39 17.48
CA PRO A 40 3.91 -2.99 17.61
C PRO A 40 2.40 -2.86 17.38
N ARG A 41 1.69 -2.25 18.32
CA ARG A 41 0.26 -2.02 18.14
C ARG A 41 0.05 -0.97 17.06
N ILE A 42 -0.81 -1.28 16.11
CA ILE A 42 -1.22 -0.37 15.06
C ILE A 42 -2.63 0.09 15.42
N ILE A 43 -2.77 1.37 15.76
CA ILE A 43 -4.04 1.98 16.08
C ILE A 43 -4.43 2.88 14.91
N GLU A 44 -5.62 2.65 14.35
CA GLU A 44 -6.19 3.53 13.33
C GLU A 44 -6.41 4.91 13.95
N PRO A 45 -5.72 5.97 13.46
CA PRO A 45 -5.70 7.26 14.14
C PRO A 45 -7.09 7.90 14.30
N ASP A 46 -7.96 7.68 13.31
CA ASP A 46 -9.26 8.33 13.24
C ASP A 46 -10.31 7.70 14.16
N THR A 47 -10.29 6.38 14.29
CA THR A 47 -11.31 5.62 15.04
C THR A 47 -10.81 5.13 16.40
N GLY A 48 -9.49 5.08 16.59
CA GLY A 48 -8.86 4.42 17.73
C GLY A 48 -8.95 2.90 17.71
N HIS A 49 -9.41 2.28 16.61
CA HIS A 49 -9.47 0.83 16.49
C HIS A 49 -8.07 0.22 16.44
N ASP A 50 -7.89 -0.88 17.17
CA ASP A 50 -6.69 -1.71 17.08
C ASP A 50 -6.77 -2.57 15.82
N ILE A 51 -5.84 -2.32 14.89
CA ILE A 51 -5.76 -2.97 13.58
C ILE A 51 -4.47 -3.78 13.44
N THR A 52 -3.83 -4.13 14.57
CA THR A 52 -2.55 -4.86 14.61
C THR A 52 -2.62 -6.22 13.91
N ASP A 53 -3.78 -6.88 13.96
CA ASP A 53 -4.00 -8.19 13.34
C ASP A 53 -4.74 -8.11 11.98
N ALA A 54 -4.93 -6.91 11.43
CA ALA A 54 -5.43 -6.75 10.08
C ALA A 54 -4.43 -7.32 9.04
N PRO A 55 -4.89 -7.72 7.83
CA PRO A 55 -3.99 -8.15 6.75
C PRO A 55 -2.89 -7.11 6.46
N PRO A 56 -1.74 -7.47 5.88
CA PRO A 56 -0.71 -6.48 5.56
C PRO A 56 -1.11 -5.52 4.43
N GLU A 57 -2.18 -5.81 3.69
CA GLU A 57 -2.62 -5.06 2.50
C GLU A 57 -4.05 -4.53 2.62
N MET A 58 -4.29 -3.36 2.03
CA MET A 58 -5.60 -2.73 1.88
C MET A 58 -6.11 -2.91 0.45
N HIS A 59 -7.41 -3.12 0.28
CA HIS A 59 -8.07 -3.13 -1.02
C HIS A 59 -8.96 -1.90 -1.14
N LEU A 60 -8.48 -0.91 -1.87
CA LEU A 60 -9.05 0.44 -1.87
C LEU A 60 -9.95 0.65 -3.08
N LYS A 61 -11.09 1.29 -2.85
CA LYS A 61 -12.01 1.70 -3.90
C LYS A 61 -11.47 2.94 -4.62
N ILE A 62 -11.54 2.96 -5.93
CA ILE A 62 -11.00 4.03 -6.76
C ILE A 62 -11.97 5.21 -6.81
N GLY A 63 -11.49 6.38 -6.42
CA GLY A 63 -12.12 7.67 -6.63
C GLY A 63 -11.34 8.52 -7.64
N ILE A 64 -12.03 9.46 -8.27
CA ILE A 64 -11.42 10.42 -9.20
C ILE A 64 -11.81 11.83 -8.74
N ALA A 65 -10.85 12.74 -8.71
CA ALA A 65 -11.09 14.16 -8.47
C ALA A 65 -10.39 14.98 -9.55
N ASN A 66 -11.18 15.67 -10.38
CA ASN A 66 -10.70 16.41 -11.53
C ASN A 66 -10.83 17.92 -11.29
N TYR A 67 -9.69 18.59 -11.12
CA TYR A 67 -9.56 20.03 -10.92
C TYR A 67 -9.27 20.78 -12.22
N SER A 68 -9.26 20.10 -13.37
CA SER A 68 -9.00 20.71 -14.67
C SER A 68 -10.30 21.06 -15.41
N ASP A 69 -10.16 21.90 -16.43
CA ASP A 69 -11.23 22.23 -17.38
C ASP A 69 -11.40 21.16 -18.47
N GLU A 70 -10.62 20.08 -18.41
CA GLU A 70 -10.71 18.93 -19.31
C GLU A 70 -11.60 17.84 -18.72
N GLY A 71 -12.32 17.10 -19.55
CA GLY A 71 -12.89 15.81 -19.13
C GLY A 71 -11.81 14.74 -19.09
N LEU A 72 -11.97 13.75 -18.22
CA LEU A 72 -11.19 12.53 -18.20
C LEU A 72 -12.06 11.39 -18.75
N GLY A 73 -11.75 10.92 -19.95
CA GLY A 73 -12.55 9.89 -20.63
C GLY A 73 -12.34 8.49 -20.04
N THR A 74 -11.17 8.23 -19.46
CA THR A 74 -10.88 7.02 -18.71
C THR A 74 -9.75 7.27 -17.72
N VAL A 75 -9.77 6.58 -16.59
CA VAL A 75 -8.72 6.59 -15.57
C VAL A 75 -8.54 5.17 -15.05
N PHE A 76 -7.29 4.76 -14.89
CA PHE A 76 -6.88 3.49 -14.29
C PHE A 76 -5.80 3.75 -13.23
N ILE A 77 -5.79 2.90 -12.21
CA ILE A 77 -4.70 2.81 -11.23
C ILE A 77 -4.37 1.33 -11.07
N ASN A 78 -3.10 0.93 -11.31
CA ASN A 78 -2.66 -0.47 -11.36
C ASN A 78 -3.65 -1.37 -12.13
N ASP A 79 -3.98 -0.99 -13.37
CA ASP A 79 -4.92 -1.65 -14.28
C ASP A 79 -6.39 -1.68 -13.83
N ALA A 80 -6.71 -1.27 -12.61
CA ALA A 80 -8.07 -1.19 -12.13
C ALA A 80 -8.74 0.09 -12.64
N TRP A 81 -9.88 -0.09 -13.33
CA TRP A 81 -10.63 1.01 -13.94
C TRP A 81 -11.37 1.86 -12.89
N GLY A 82 -11.10 3.16 -12.86
CA GLY A 82 -11.74 4.13 -11.96
C GLY A 82 -12.99 4.80 -12.54
N GLY A 83 -13.19 4.74 -13.86
CA GLY A 83 -14.29 5.41 -14.54
C GLY A 83 -13.84 6.57 -15.44
N ALA A 84 -14.83 7.38 -15.81
CA ALA A 84 -14.65 8.67 -16.48
C ALA A 84 -15.06 9.80 -15.52
N MET A 85 -14.52 11.00 -15.74
CA MET A 85 -14.83 12.15 -14.91
C MET A 85 -15.06 13.40 -15.77
N ARG A 86 -16.08 14.19 -15.43
CA ARG A 86 -16.30 15.49 -16.07
C ARG A 86 -15.22 16.49 -15.61
N ALA A 87 -15.07 17.57 -16.35
CA ALA A 87 -14.29 18.72 -15.87
C ALA A 87 -14.87 19.20 -14.53
N ARG A 88 -13.98 19.66 -13.63
CA ARG A 88 -14.35 20.23 -12.32
C ARG A 88 -15.32 19.37 -11.49
N ALA A 89 -15.05 18.07 -11.38
CA ALA A 89 -15.92 17.12 -10.70
C ALA A 89 -15.14 16.02 -9.95
N SER A 90 -15.79 15.38 -8.98
CA SER A 90 -15.25 14.21 -8.28
C SER A 90 -16.27 13.07 -8.15
N SER A 91 -15.78 11.88 -7.84
CA SER A 91 -16.60 10.71 -7.48
C SER A 91 -16.43 10.34 -6.01
N ASN A 92 -17.42 9.64 -5.45
CA ASN A 92 -17.37 9.12 -4.08
C ASN A 92 -16.73 7.72 -3.99
N GLY A 93 -15.80 7.39 -4.89
CA GLY A 93 -15.01 6.15 -4.80
C GLY A 93 -15.81 4.84 -4.85
N ARG A 94 -16.43 4.50 -5.99
CA ARG A 94 -17.38 3.36 -6.07
C ARG A 94 -16.83 2.10 -6.74
N THR A 95 -15.72 2.18 -7.46
CA THR A 95 -15.20 1.07 -8.27
C THR A 95 -14.02 0.40 -7.56
N CYS A 96 -13.96 -0.92 -7.57
CA CYS A 96 -12.98 -1.72 -6.84
C CYS A 96 -12.05 -2.46 -7.80
N CYS A 97 -10.78 -2.72 -7.46
CA CYS A 97 -10.00 -2.19 -6.33
C CYS A 97 -8.53 -2.09 -6.71
N VAL A 98 -7.79 -1.27 -5.96
CA VAL A 98 -6.32 -1.25 -5.98
C VAL A 98 -5.80 -1.79 -4.64
N THR A 99 -4.81 -2.66 -4.71
CA THR A 99 -4.13 -3.17 -3.52
C THR A 99 -2.94 -2.27 -3.18
N LEU A 100 -2.85 -1.83 -1.92
CA LEU A 100 -1.71 -1.10 -1.36
C LEU A 100 -1.25 -1.72 -0.03
N PRO A 101 0.03 -1.58 0.37
CA PRO A 101 0.46 -2.00 1.70
C PRO A 101 -0.24 -1.16 2.77
N ARG A 102 -0.55 -1.74 3.92
CA ARG A 102 -1.19 -1.00 5.02
C ARG A 102 -0.25 0.00 5.67
N LEU A 103 1.03 -0.36 5.77
CA LEU A 103 2.08 0.54 6.21
C LEU A 103 2.68 1.20 4.98
N TRP A 104 2.52 2.51 4.89
CA TRP A 104 3.16 3.29 3.84
C TRP A 104 4.69 3.24 3.99
N HIS A 105 5.41 3.33 2.87
CA HIS A 105 6.86 3.46 2.84
C HIS A 105 7.31 4.41 1.71
N PRO A 106 8.48 5.05 1.83
CA PRO A 106 9.05 5.86 0.76
C PRO A 106 9.24 5.04 -0.53
N GLY A 107 9.07 5.69 -1.67
CA GLY A 107 9.15 5.06 -3.00
C GLY A 107 7.91 4.23 -3.40
N LEU A 108 6.85 4.17 -2.58
CA LEU A 108 5.60 3.51 -2.95
C LEU A 108 4.97 4.19 -4.17
N LYS A 109 4.81 3.44 -5.26
CA LYS A 109 4.28 3.92 -6.55
C LYS A 109 3.09 3.08 -7.00
N VAL A 110 2.25 3.69 -7.82
CA VAL A 110 1.25 3.02 -8.63
C VAL A 110 1.39 3.47 -10.08
N THR A 111 1.06 2.60 -11.02
CA THR A 111 0.95 2.97 -12.42
C THR A 111 -0.43 3.56 -12.65
N VAL A 112 -0.49 4.77 -13.22
CA VAL A 112 -1.75 5.40 -13.61
C VAL A 112 -1.82 5.51 -15.12
N ALA A 113 -3.01 5.25 -15.67
CA ALA A 113 -3.29 5.50 -17.08
C ALA A 113 -4.55 6.35 -17.22
N TYR A 114 -4.49 7.44 -17.98
CA TYR A 114 -5.64 8.32 -18.16
C TYR A 114 -5.66 8.98 -19.54
N ARG A 115 -6.84 9.43 -19.95
CA ARG A 115 -7.06 10.16 -21.21
C ARG A 115 -7.91 11.39 -20.99
N THR A 116 -7.44 12.55 -21.42
CA THR A 116 -8.22 13.79 -21.42
C THR A 116 -9.13 13.89 -22.66
N SER A 117 -10.13 14.76 -22.61
CA SER A 117 -10.98 15.08 -23.76
C SER A 117 -10.15 15.54 -24.96
N SER A 118 -9.18 16.43 -24.75
CA SER A 118 -8.29 16.94 -25.79
C SER A 118 -7.42 15.85 -26.42
N MET A 119 -6.97 14.86 -25.64
CA MET A 119 -6.28 13.68 -26.18
C MET A 119 -7.21 12.86 -27.07
N PHE A 120 -8.41 12.56 -26.58
CA PHE A 120 -9.41 11.79 -27.33
C PHE A 120 -9.79 12.43 -28.67
N LEU A 121 -9.97 13.76 -28.70
CA LEU A 121 -10.31 14.49 -29.92
C LEU A 121 -9.19 14.44 -30.98
N LYS A 122 -7.93 14.28 -30.56
CA LYS A 122 -6.79 14.13 -31.47
C LYS A 122 -6.64 12.69 -31.95
N ASP A 123 -6.71 11.74 -31.01
CA ASP A 123 -6.65 10.31 -31.27
C ASP A 123 -7.46 9.55 -30.21
N PRO A 124 -8.56 8.87 -30.58
CA PRO A 124 -9.36 8.07 -29.67
C PRO A 124 -8.62 6.94 -28.94
N GLN A 125 -7.46 6.50 -29.45
CA GLN A 125 -6.62 5.47 -28.82
C GLN A 125 -5.52 6.03 -27.91
N SER A 126 -5.31 7.35 -27.89
CA SER A 126 -4.26 7.97 -27.09
C SER A 126 -4.54 7.90 -25.59
N TYR A 127 -3.51 7.72 -24.77
CA TYR A 127 -3.58 7.87 -23.32
C TYR A 127 -2.18 8.20 -22.78
N VAL A 128 -2.12 8.71 -21.56
CA VAL A 128 -0.87 8.85 -20.82
C VAL A 128 -0.81 7.76 -19.78
N GLU A 129 0.32 7.05 -19.73
CA GLU A 129 0.65 6.10 -18.69
C GLU A 129 1.95 6.52 -18.00
N LYS A 130 1.95 6.53 -16.67
CA LYS A 130 3.14 6.86 -15.88
C LYS A 130 3.03 6.29 -14.46
N ASP A 131 4.18 6.05 -13.84
CA ASP A 131 4.24 5.76 -12.42
C ASP A 131 4.14 7.05 -11.60
N VAL A 132 3.31 7.01 -10.56
CA VAL A 132 3.07 8.13 -9.65
C VAL A 132 3.29 7.66 -8.23
N LEU A 133 4.04 8.44 -7.45
CA LEU A 133 4.20 8.21 -6.03
C LEU A 133 2.86 8.33 -5.31
N VAL A 134 2.60 7.40 -4.40
CA VAL A 134 1.47 7.48 -3.48
C VAL A 134 1.86 8.39 -2.33
N ALA A 135 1.04 9.41 -2.07
CA ALA A 135 1.24 10.30 -0.94
C ALA A 135 1.30 9.52 0.38
N PRO A 136 2.09 9.97 1.37
CA PRO A 136 2.13 9.36 2.69
C PRO A 136 0.73 9.23 3.32
N TYR A 137 0.47 8.08 3.95
CA TYR A 137 -0.75 7.83 4.70
C TYR A 137 -0.47 7.06 5.98
N GLU A 138 -1.32 7.29 6.98
CA GLU A 138 -1.38 6.49 8.18
C GLU A 138 -2.21 5.21 7.92
N PRO A 139 -1.98 4.11 8.66
CA PRO A 139 -2.67 2.86 8.42
C PRO A 139 -4.15 2.92 8.79
N PHE A 140 -5.00 2.39 7.91
CA PHE A 140 -6.46 2.28 8.11
C PHE A 140 -7.00 0.93 7.61
N LEU A 141 -8.28 0.62 7.89
CA LEU A 141 -8.88 -0.68 7.53
C LEU A 141 -9.44 -0.75 6.11
N ASP A 142 -10.36 0.16 5.78
CA ASP A 142 -11.05 0.26 4.48
C ASP A 142 -11.11 1.73 4.06
N GLY A 143 -11.16 1.96 2.76
CA GLY A 143 -11.22 3.31 2.22
C GLY A 143 -11.04 3.36 0.71
N PHE A 144 -10.36 4.41 0.30
CA PHE A 144 -10.31 4.84 -1.08
C PHE A 144 -8.89 5.15 -1.51
N ILE A 145 -8.66 5.02 -2.81
CA ILE A 145 -7.50 5.56 -3.51
C ILE A 145 -8.01 6.54 -4.55
N TYR A 146 -7.58 7.79 -4.44
CA TYR A 146 -8.03 8.86 -5.33
C TYR A 146 -6.97 9.19 -6.36
N PHE A 147 -7.39 9.21 -7.62
CA PHE A 147 -6.67 9.86 -8.70
C PHE A 147 -7.08 11.34 -8.75
N PHE A 148 -6.13 12.23 -8.45
CA PHE A 148 -6.31 13.66 -8.56
C PHE A 148 -5.65 14.18 -9.83
N TYR A 149 -6.39 14.94 -10.63
CA TYR A 149 -5.90 15.57 -11.84
C TYR A 149 -5.99 17.10 -11.75
N PHE A 150 -4.90 17.78 -12.04
CA PHE A 150 -4.77 19.24 -11.99
C PHE A 150 -4.40 19.82 -13.36
N PRO A 151 -4.61 21.12 -13.56
CA PRO A 151 -4.10 21.82 -14.74
C PRO A 151 -2.59 21.56 -14.95
N GLY A 152 -2.17 21.45 -16.21
CA GLY A 152 -0.78 21.18 -16.57
C GLY A 152 -0.35 19.71 -16.40
N ASP A 153 -1.30 18.78 -16.53
CA ASP A 153 -1.07 17.31 -16.50
C ASP A 153 -0.44 16.79 -15.19
N GLN A 154 -0.60 17.58 -14.13
CA GLN A 154 -0.14 17.25 -12.80
C GLN A 154 -1.12 16.26 -12.15
N VAL A 155 -0.57 15.16 -11.66
CA VAL A 155 -1.32 14.06 -11.05
C VAL A 155 -0.87 13.87 -9.61
N ARG A 156 -1.81 13.52 -8.72
CA ARG A 156 -1.53 13.00 -7.38
C ARG A 156 -2.36 11.75 -7.11
N VAL A 157 -1.78 10.82 -6.35
CA VAL A 157 -2.46 9.62 -5.88
C VAL A 157 -2.44 9.63 -4.36
N VAL A 158 -3.61 9.48 -3.74
CA VAL A 158 -3.76 9.52 -2.29
C VAL A 158 -4.65 8.40 -1.81
N ALA A 159 -4.19 7.66 -0.80
CA ALA A 159 -5.00 6.70 -0.07
C ALA A 159 -5.61 7.37 1.17
N THR A 160 -6.90 7.14 1.43
CA THR A 160 -7.60 7.75 2.57
C THR A 160 -8.84 6.94 2.96
N PRO A 161 -9.21 6.88 4.26
CA PRO A 161 -10.48 6.29 4.69
C PRO A 161 -11.70 7.17 4.35
N TYR A 162 -11.47 8.39 3.85
CA TYR A 162 -12.51 9.40 3.69
C TYR A 162 -12.97 9.57 2.24
N SER A 163 -14.25 9.89 2.07
CA SER A 163 -14.81 10.36 0.80
C SER A 163 -15.01 11.88 0.79
N PRO A 164 -15.14 12.52 -0.38
CA PRO A 164 -15.59 13.91 -0.50
C PRO A 164 -16.79 14.23 0.39
N GLY A 165 -16.80 15.44 0.97
CA GLY A 165 -17.79 15.91 1.95
C GLY A 165 -17.56 15.48 3.41
N TYR A 166 -16.57 14.64 3.72
CA TYR A 166 -16.21 14.31 5.10
C TYR A 166 -15.22 15.35 5.66
N PRO A 167 -15.37 15.86 6.90
CA PRO A 167 -14.46 16.86 7.47
C PRO A 167 -12.97 16.46 7.49
N GLY A 168 -12.68 15.17 7.57
CA GLY A 168 -11.32 14.60 7.48
C GLY A 168 -10.82 14.39 6.03
N PHE A 169 -11.68 14.54 5.02
CA PHE A 169 -11.25 14.53 3.63
C PHE A 169 -10.57 15.86 3.32
N ALA A 170 -9.25 15.90 3.51
CA ALA A 170 -8.41 17.10 3.39
C ALA A 170 -8.43 17.78 2.00
N TYR A 171 -9.15 17.19 1.03
CA TYR A 171 -9.11 17.53 -0.39
C TYR A 171 -10.51 17.78 -0.93
N ASP A 172 -11.46 18.10 -0.04
CA ASP A 172 -12.82 18.38 -0.42
C ASP A 172 -12.80 19.51 -1.45
N ILE A 173 -13.22 19.17 -2.68
CA ILE A 173 -13.71 20.19 -3.56
C ILE A 173 -14.93 20.74 -2.83
N ASP A 174 -14.84 21.94 -2.27
CA ASP A 174 -16.05 22.68 -1.96
C ASP A 174 -16.91 22.54 -3.22
N PHE A 175 -18.07 21.89 -3.12
CA PHE A 175 -19.03 21.72 -4.21
C PHE A 175 -19.67 23.09 -4.59
N GLY A 176 -18.89 24.16 -4.54
CA GLY A 176 -19.14 25.48 -5.12
C GLY A 176 -18.76 25.51 -6.60
N ASP A 177 -18.35 26.68 -7.09
CA ASP A 177 -18.13 27.04 -8.50
C ASP A 177 -17.14 26.17 -9.33
N GLY A 178 -16.60 25.09 -8.76
CA GLY A 178 -15.71 24.14 -9.43
C GLY A 178 -14.27 24.62 -9.56
N HIS A 179 -13.93 25.83 -9.08
CA HIS A 179 -12.56 26.34 -9.16
C HIS A 179 -11.69 25.82 -8.03
N GLY A 180 -12.27 25.51 -6.87
CA GLY A 180 -11.56 25.16 -5.64
C GLY A 180 -10.77 26.35 -5.08
N ASP A 181 -10.44 26.31 -3.79
CA ASP A 181 -9.60 27.36 -3.17
C ASP A 181 -8.13 27.16 -3.61
N PRO A 182 -7.51 28.10 -4.35
CA PRO A 182 -6.13 27.96 -4.81
C PRO A 182 -5.11 27.76 -3.68
N ALA A 183 -5.35 28.33 -2.50
CA ALA A 183 -4.48 28.16 -1.35
C ALA A 183 -4.59 26.74 -0.76
N LYS A 184 -5.80 26.18 -0.72
CA LYS A 184 -6.00 24.76 -0.35
C LYS A 184 -5.33 23.82 -1.36
N ILE A 185 -5.49 24.09 -2.66
CA ILE A 185 -4.85 23.30 -3.73
C ILE A 185 -3.32 23.35 -3.61
N LYS A 186 -2.73 24.53 -3.39
CA LYS A 186 -1.28 24.66 -3.22
C LYS A 186 -0.77 23.83 -2.04
N ARG A 187 -1.42 23.95 -0.87
CA ARG A 187 -1.07 23.16 0.33
C ARG A 187 -1.22 21.67 0.08
N PHE A 188 -2.25 21.27 -0.65
CA PHE A 188 -2.45 19.88 -1.05
C PHE A 188 -1.28 19.35 -1.88
N LEU A 189 -0.89 20.09 -2.93
CA LEU A 189 0.17 19.67 -3.85
C LEU A 189 1.53 19.57 -3.16
N GLU A 190 1.75 20.41 -2.15
CA GLU A 190 2.92 20.36 -1.26
C GLU A 190 2.87 19.15 -0.32
N ALA A 191 1.75 18.92 0.37
CA ALA A 191 1.60 17.81 1.33
C ALA A 191 1.59 16.43 0.65
N THR A 192 1.17 16.36 -0.62
CA THR A 192 1.10 15.13 -1.40
C THR A 192 2.23 14.98 -2.41
N ALA A 193 3.25 15.84 -2.33
CA ALA A 193 4.51 15.55 -2.99
C ALA A 193 5.04 14.24 -2.39
N GLY A 194 4.91 13.15 -3.16
CA GLY A 194 5.36 11.83 -2.71
C GLY A 194 6.83 11.85 -2.33
N GLN A 195 7.25 10.88 -1.52
CA GLN A 195 8.63 10.73 -1.09
C GLN A 195 9.27 9.60 -1.89
N GLU A 196 10.37 9.88 -2.57
CA GLU A 196 11.17 8.86 -3.25
C GLU A 196 11.84 7.93 -2.23
N ALA A 197 12.31 6.77 -2.69
CA ALA A 197 13.16 5.92 -1.86
C ALA A 197 14.49 6.65 -1.58
N GLU A 198 14.97 6.59 -0.34
CA GLU A 198 16.29 7.10 0.07
C GLU A 198 17.43 6.22 -0.48
#